data_AF-A0A368H8W1-F1
#
_entry.id   AF-A0A368H8W1-F1
#
_cell.length_a   1.000
_cell.length_b   1.000
_cell.length_c   1.000
_cell.angle_alpha   90.00
_cell.angle_beta   90.00
_cell.angle_gamma   90.00
#
_symmetry.space_group_name_H-M   'P 1'
#
loop_
_entity.id
_entity.type
_entity.pdbx_description
1 polymer ?
#
loop_
_entity_poly.entity_id
_entity_poly.type
_entity_poly.pdbx_seq_one_letter_code
_entity_poly.pdbx_strand_id
1 'polypeptide(L)'
;MNSKSLLAALKSGNSDHVKALLKSVDTSQWPTEVLLPFTLREVLKALPNADELNYVANCFRLFSSLRRLHELQRREAAELHRLSVLAESVHAMMHYDHTRDVNKLSDFVMRRYQTIVRLYACRRYMPQFKYLVTVCHRRSRLIKFKMSSGFPLANILDKLKKRGLNFVEALIAVTIR
;
A
#
# COMPACT_ATOMS: atom_id res chain seq x y z
N MET A 1 -4.53 26.91 -15.81
CA MET A 1 -4.98 25.49 -15.74
C MET A 1 -6.48 25.48 -15.42
N ASN A 2 -7.34 24.85 -16.25
CA ASN A 2 -8.75 24.65 -15.85
C ASN A 2 -8.82 23.40 -14.97
N SER A 3 -8.46 23.53 -13.70
CA SER A 3 -8.46 22.44 -12.72
C SER A 3 -9.78 21.65 -12.72
N LYS A 4 -10.89 22.30 -13.07
CA LYS A 4 -12.22 21.68 -13.20
C LYS A 4 -12.32 20.62 -14.32
N SER A 5 -11.67 20.82 -15.49
CA SER A 5 -11.76 19.86 -16.61
C SER A 5 -10.99 18.57 -16.32
N LEU A 6 -9.81 18.71 -15.72
CA LEU A 6 -9.02 17.59 -15.23
C LEU A 6 -9.75 16.82 -14.13
N LEU A 7 -10.30 17.52 -13.14
CA LEU A 7 -11.03 16.88 -12.06
C LEU A 7 -12.22 16.08 -12.61
N ALA A 8 -12.90 16.61 -13.62
CA ALA A 8 -13.98 15.92 -14.34
C ALA A 8 -13.48 14.67 -15.10
N ALA A 9 -12.31 14.73 -15.73
CA ALA A 9 -11.68 13.60 -16.39
C ALA A 9 -11.28 12.49 -15.39
N LEU A 10 -10.69 12.86 -14.27
CA LEU A 10 -10.29 11.93 -13.21
C LEU A 10 -11.51 11.26 -12.55
N LYS A 11 -12.63 11.99 -12.43
CA LYS A 11 -13.93 11.48 -11.96
C LYS A 11 -14.54 10.45 -12.91
N SER A 12 -14.51 10.70 -14.22
CA SER A 12 -15.18 9.82 -15.18
C SER A 12 -14.51 8.45 -15.32
N GLY A 13 -13.31 8.27 -14.75
CA GLY A 13 -12.55 7.03 -14.87
C GLY A 13 -12.03 6.79 -16.29
N ASN A 14 -12.17 7.77 -17.18
CA ASN A 14 -11.70 7.69 -18.57
C ASN A 14 -10.18 7.90 -18.60
N SER A 15 -9.44 6.79 -18.47
CA SER A 15 -7.97 6.76 -18.45
C SER A 15 -7.35 7.46 -19.65
N ASP A 16 -7.96 7.34 -20.83
CA ASP A 16 -7.43 7.92 -22.07
C ASP A 16 -7.62 9.45 -22.10
N HIS A 17 -8.76 9.93 -21.63
CA HIS A 17 -9.01 11.36 -21.47
C HIS A 17 -8.09 11.99 -20.41
N VAL A 18 -7.86 11.29 -19.30
CA VAL A 18 -6.90 11.72 -18.25
C VAL A 18 -5.47 11.75 -18.79
N LYS A 19 -5.02 10.73 -19.54
CA LYS A 19 -3.70 10.70 -20.17
C LYS A 19 -3.51 11.83 -21.19
N ALA A 20 -4.54 12.13 -21.99
CA ALA A 20 -4.50 13.24 -22.93
C ALA A 20 -4.34 14.60 -22.22
N LEU A 21 -5.06 14.81 -21.11
CA LEU A 21 -4.96 16.01 -20.28
C LEU A 21 -3.64 16.10 -19.52
N LEU A 22 -3.09 14.98 -19.05
CA LEU A 22 -1.78 14.96 -18.38
C LEU A 22 -0.63 15.28 -19.35
N LYS A 23 -0.74 14.87 -20.62
CA LYS A 23 0.26 15.17 -21.66
C LYS A 23 0.24 16.63 -22.13
N SER A 24 -0.86 17.35 -21.92
CA SER A 24 -1.01 18.74 -22.39
C SER A 24 -0.56 19.79 -21.37
N VAL A 25 -0.08 19.40 -20.19
CA VAL A 25 0.25 20.31 -19.09
C VAL A 25 1.61 19.95 -18.49
N ASP A 26 2.37 20.97 -18.08
CA ASP A 26 3.66 20.79 -17.40
C ASP A 26 3.49 20.04 -16.05
N THR A 27 4.26 18.96 -15.89
CA THR A 27 4.26 18.07 -14.71
C THR A 27 4.61 18.76 -13.39
N SER A 28 5.22 19.96 -13.44
CA SER A 28 5.59 20.77 -12.27
C SER A 28 4.39 21.44 -11.56
N GLN A 29 3.25 21.59 -12.24
CA GLN A 29 2.09 22.35 -11.75
C GLN A 29 1.04 21.51 -11.01
N TRP A 30 1.28 20.21 -10.86
CA TRP A 30 0.29 19.30 -10.32
C TRP A 30 0.42 19.18 -8.79
N PRO A 31 -0.65 19.40 -8.03
CA PRO A 31 -0.64 19.04 -6.61
C PRO A 31 -0.56 17.52 -6.52
N THR A 32 0.58 16.98 -6.10
CA THR A 32 0.79 15.53 -5.92
C THR A 32 -0.34 14.91 -5.09
N GLU A 33 -0.82 15.64 -4.10
CA GLU A 33 -1.92 15.30 -3.22
C GLU A 33 -3.30 15.14 -3.90
N VAL A 34 -3.51 15.71 -5.08
CA VAL A 34 -4.75 15.60 -5.87
C VAL A 34 -4.68 14.42 -6.83
N LEU A 35 -3.50 14.14 -7.40
CA LEU A 35 -3.32 13.02 -8.32
C LEU A 35 -3.17 11.67 -7.61
N LEU A 36 -2.57 11.67 -6.41
CA LEU A 36 -2.21 10.44 -5.68
C LEU A 36 -3.40 9.49 -5.42
N PRO A 37 -4.62 9.96 -5.05
CA PRO A 37 -5.76 9.07 -4.89
C PRO A 37 -6.14 8.35 -6.20
N PHE A 38 -6.05 9.03 -7.35
CA PHE A 38 -6.43 8.44 -8.64
C PHE A 38 -5.40 7.43 -9.14
N THR A 39 -4.11 7.72 -8.99
CA THR A 39 -3.06 6.74 -9.32
C THR A 39 -3.13 5.53 -8.40
N LEU A 40 -3.36 5.75 -7.10
CA LEU A 40 -3.54 4.67 -6.14
C LEU A 40 -4.77 3.81 -6.47
N ARG A 41 -5.88 4.40 -6.92
CA ARG A 41 -7.07 3.64 -7.34
C ARG A 41 -6.75 2.62 -8.43
N GLU A 42 -6.04 3.03 -9.46
CA GLU A 42 -5.72 2.14 -10.59
C GLU A 42 -4.75 1.03 -10.17
N VAL A 43 -3.74 1.37 -9.36
CA VAL A 43 -2.85 0.38 -8.74
C VAL A 43 -3.62 -0.63 -7.88
N LEU A 44 -4.57 -0.16 -7.05
CA LEU A 44 -5.38 -1.05 -6.21
C LEU A 44 -6.30 -1.97 -7.04
N LYS A 45 -6.78 -1.52 -8.20
CA LYS A 45 -7.53 -2.38 -9.14
C LYS A 45 -6.62 -3.46 -9.73
N ALA A 46 -5.38 -3.11 -10.06
CA ALA A 46 -4.37 -3.96 -10.70
C ALA A 46 -3.57 -4.87 -9.75
N LEU A 47 -3.69 -4.72 -8.42
CA LEU A 47 -3.10 -5.62 -7.41
C LEU A 47 -3.25 -7.09 -7.84
N PRO A 48 -2.12 -7.80 -8.02
CA PRO A 48 -1.33 -8.29 -6.88
C PRO A 48 0.21 -8.21 -7.05
N ASN A 49 0.75 -7.39 -7.95
CA ASN A 49 2.20 -7.32 -8.18
C ASN A 49 2.96 -6.75 -6.98
N ALA A 50 4.03 -7.44 -6.57
CA ALA A 50 4.90 -7.09 -5.45
C ALA A 50 5.42 -5.64 -5.49
N ASP A 51 5.80 -5.21 -6.69
CA ASP A 51 6.47 -3.94 -6.94
C ASP A 51 5.57 -2.76 -6.54
N GLU A 52 4.26 -2.97 -6.60
CA GLU A 52 3.27 -1.96 -6.26
C GLU A 52 2.93 -1.95 -4.76
N LEU A 53 3.20 -3.03 -4.00
CA LEU A 53 2.87 -3.08 -2.57
C LEU A 53 3.61 -2.03 -1.75
N ASN A 54 4.89 -1.79 -2.07
CA ASN A 54 5.67 -0.73 -1.42
C ASN A 54 5.13 0.66 -1.80
N TYR A 55 4.69 0.84 -3.05
CA TYR A 55 4.03 2.08 -3.47
C TYR A 55 2.71 2.31 -2.72
N VAL A 56 1.85 1.30 -2.67
CA VAL A 56 0.56 1.31 -1.96
C VAL A 56 0.77 1.63 -0.47
N ALA A 57 1.74 0.97 0.18
CA ALA A 57 2.10 1.23 1.57
C ALA A 57 2.50 2.70 1.79
N ASN A 58 3.36 3.23 0.92
CA ASN A 58 3.82 4.62 1.02
C ASN A 58 2.67 5.63 0.81
N CYS A 59 1.73 5.36 -0.09
CA CYS A 59 0.56 6.21 -0.27
C CYS A 59 -0.29 6.27 1.00
N PHE A 60 -0.61 5.12 1.60
CA PHE A 60 -1.37 5.09 2.85
C PHE A 60 -0.60 5.71 4.02
N ARG A 61 0.73 5.58 4.06
CA ARG A 61 1.57 6.29 5.03
C ARG A 61 1.39 7.79 4.91
N LEU A 62 1.48 8.34 3.69
CA LEU A 62 1.28 9.76 3.44
C LEU A 62 -0.11 10.20 3.90
N PHE A 63 -1.16 9.51 3.47
CA PHE A 63 -2.54 9.81 3.88
C PHE A 63 -2.73 9.75 5.40
N SER A 64 -2.08 8.82 6.11
CA SER A 64 -2.18 8.76 7.58
C SER A 64 -1.62 9.98 8.30
N SER A 65 -0.78 10.77 7.63
CA SER A 65 -0.15 11.99 8.16
C SER A 65 -0.72 13.30 7.60
N LEU A 66 -1.64 13.24 6.63
CA LEU A 66 -2.20 14.45 6.02
C LEU A 66 -3.15 15.18 6.99
N ARG A 67 -2.75 16.36 7.45
CA ARG A 67 -3.51 17.17 8.43
C ARG A 67 -4.93 17.54 7.98
N ARG A 68 -5.13 17.68 6.67
CA ARG A 68 -6.45 18.00 6.07
C ARG A 68 -7.46 16.85 6.20
N LEU A 69 -7.01 15.63 6.46
CA LEU A 69 -7.89 14.47 6.61
C LEU A 69 -8.43 14.37 8.04
N HIS A 70 -9.69 13.99 8.12
CA HIS A 70 -10.36 13.77 9.40
C HIS A 70 -9.65 12.64 10.18
N GLU A 71 -9.70 12.68 11.50
CA GLU A 71 -9.05 11.69 12.38
C GLU A 71 -9.42 10.24 12.00
N LEU A 72 -10.70 9.99 11.68
CA LEU A 72 -11.17 8.68 11.23
C LEU A 72 -10.51 8.24 9.91
N GLN A 73 -10.34 9.14 8.94
CA GLN A 73 -9.67 8.85 7.68
C GLN A 73 -8.18 8.59 7.90
N ARG A 74 -7.52 9.37 8.77
CA ARG A 74 -6.11 9.13 9.12
C ARG A 74 -5.91 7.78 9.81
N ARG A 75 -6.84 7.38 10.68
CA ARG A 75 -6.83 6.05 11.32
C ARG A 75 -7.03 4.91 10.32
N GLU A 76 -7.96 5.07 9.37
CA GLU A 76 -8.17 4.08 8.30
C GLU A 76 -6.93 3.97 7.41
N ALA A 77 -6.35 5.10 6.99
CA ALA A 77 -5.09 5.12 6.26
C ALA A 77 -3.94 4.44 7.03
N ALA A 78 -3.84 4.67 8.34
CA ALA A 78 -2.86 3.99 9.19
C ALA A 78 -3.09 2.48 9.25
N GLU A 79 -4.34 2.01 9.28
CA GLU A 79 -4.69 0.59 9.22
C GLU A 79 -4.37 -0.03 7.86
N LEU A 80 -4.66 0.68 6.77
CA LEU A 80 -4.33 0.26 5.41
C LEU A 80 -2.81 0.18 5.21
N HIS A 81 -2.05 1.16 5.68
CA HIS A 81 -0.58 1.12 5.64
C HIS A 81 -0.03 -0.10 6.39
N ARG A 82 -0.54 -0.38 7.60
CA ARG A 82 -0.15 -1.58 8.37
C ARG A 82 -0.42 -2.87 7.60
N LEU A 83 -1.59 -2.96 6.97
CA LEU A 83 -1.98 -4.12 6.17
C LEU A 83 -1.10 -4.28 4.92
N SER A 84 -0.77 -3.18 4.22
CA SER A 84 0.12 -3.20 3.06
C SER A 84 1.54 -3.66 3.43
N VAL A 85 2.08 -3.17 4.55
CA VAL A 85 3.43 -3.57 5.00
C VAL A 85 3.47 -5.04 5.41
N LEU A 86 2.38 -5.57 5.99
CA LEU A 86 2.25 -7.00 6.26
C LEU A 86 2.20 -7.80 4.96
N ALA A 87 1.38 -7.36 3.99
CA ALA A 87 1.27 -8.01 2.68
C ALA A 87 2.62 -8.06 1.96
N GLU A 88 3.34 -6.93 1.95
CA GLU A 88 4.68 -6.80 1.37
C GLU A 88 5.67 -7.78 2.03
N SER A 89 5.61 -7.89 3.37
CA SER A 89 6.49 -8.80 4.11
C SER A 89 6.21 -10.27 3.79
N VAL A 90 4.94 -10.67 3.76
CA VAL A 90 4.54 -12.03 3.39
C VAL A 90 4.91 -12.32 1.93
N HIS A 91 4.65 -11.39 1.02
CA HIS A 91 4.99 -11.52 -0.39
C HIS A 91 6.50 -11.68 -0.60
N ALA A 92 7.32 -10.84 0.04
CA ALA A 92 8.78 -10.91 -0.03
C ALA A 92 9.31 -12.27 0.48
N MET A 93 8.76 -12.77 1.58
CA MET A 93 9.12 -14.10 2.11
C MET A 93 8.67 -15.23 1.16
N MET A 94 7.50 -15.11 0.54
CA MET A 94 6.98 -16.07 -0.43
C MET A 94 7.81 -16.17 -1.70
N HIS A 95 8.40 -15.06 -2.15
CA HIS A 95 9.18 -15.00 -3.39
C HIS A 95 10.70 -14.98 -3.14
N TYR A 96 11.10 -15.21 -1.89
CA TYR A 96 12.49 -15.22 -1.53
C TYR A 96 13.23 -16.40 -2.18
N ASP A 97 14.30 -16.10 -2.90
CA ASP A 97 15.19 -17.08 -3.49
C ASP A 97 16.18 -17.63 -2.44
N HIS A 98 16.23 -18.96 -2.31
CA HIS A 98 17.01 -19.68 -1.31
C HIS A 98 18.53 -19.63 -1.52
N THR A 99 18.97 -19.07 -2.65
CA THR A 99 20.38 -18.76 -2.94
C THR A 99 20.85 -17.47 -2.25
N ARG A 100 19.92 -16.63 -1.78
CA ARG A 100 20.20 -15.35 -1.14
C ARG A 100 20.46 -15.52 0.35
N ASP A 101 21.05 -14.48 0.96
CA ASP A 101 21.33 -14.40 2.39
C ASP A 101 20.05 -14.19 3.22
N VAL A 102 19.67 -15.21 3.99
CA VAL A 102 18.42 -15.25 4.77
C VAL A 102 18.40 -14.16 5.85
N ASN A 103 19.56 -13.69 6.29
CA ASN A 103 19.67 -12.58 7.23
C ASN A 103 19.11 -11.29 6.63
N LYS A 104 19.32 -11.05 5.33
CA LYS A 104 18.74 -9.88 4.64
C LYS A 104 17.22 -9.90 4.61
N LEU A 105 16.61 -11.09 4.49
CA LEU A 105 15.15 -11.23 4.56
C LEU A 105 14.64 -10.98 5.98
N SER A 106 15.34 -11.51 6.99
CA SER A 106 15.00 -11.25 8.40
C SER A 106 15.08 -9.75 8.72
N ASP A 107 16.17 -9.10 8.32
CA ASP A 107 16.38 -7.66 8.49
C ASP A 107 15.32 -6.84 7.79
N PHE A 108 14.93 -7.22 6.57
CA PHE A 108 13.85 -6.57 5.83
C PHE A 108 12.55 -6.62 6.64
N VAL A 109 12.10 -7.81 7.07
CA VAL A 109 10.87 -7.98 7.84
C VAL A 109 10.94 -7.22 9.18
N MET A 110 12.10 -7.25 9.85
CA MET A 110 12.31 -6.54 11.10
C MET A 110 12.22 -5.01 10.92
N ARG A 111 12.80 -4.45 9.85
CA ARG A 111 12.69 -3.02 9.53
C ARG A 111 11.26 -2.60 9.21
N ARG A 112 10.50 -3.45 8.50
CA ARG A 112 9.07 -3.23 8.23
C ARG A 112 8.26 -3.21 9.53
N TYR A 113 8.51 -4.17 10.44
CA TYR A 113 7.93 -4.18 11.77
C TYR A 113 8.26 -2.91 12.58
N GLN A 114 9.55 -2.53 12.65
CA GLN A 114 9.99 -1.34 13.37
C GLN A 114 9.34 -0.06 12.83
N THR A 115 9.18 0.05 11.50
CA THR A 115 8.46 1.17 10.88
C THR A 115 7.03 1.28 11.38
N ILE A 116 6.29 0.17 11.44
CA ILE A 116 4.91 0.16 11.94
C ILE A 116 4.83 0.54 13.42
N VAL A 117 5.73 -0.01 14.24
CA VAL A 117 5.78 0.30 15.68
C VAL A 117 6.11 1.77 15.91
N ARG A 118 7.10 2.32 15.19
CA ARG A 118 7.49 3.74 15.32
C ARG A 118 6.39 4.70 14.90
N LEU A 119 5.69 4.41 13.80
CA LEU A 119 4.67 5.32 13.26
C LEU A 119 3.36 5.30 14.04
N TYR A 120 2.98 4.14 14.61
CA TYR A 120 1.63 3.95 15.13
C TYR A 120 1.57 3.50 16.59
N ALA A 121 2.70 3.25 17.26
CA ALA A 121 2.78 2.68 18.61
C ALA A 121 1.92 1.41 18.78
N CYS A 122 1.61 0.72 17.68
CA CYS A 122 0.54 -0.26 17.63
C CYS A 122 1.08 -1.68 17.81
N ARG A 123 0.47 -2.44 18.74
CA ARG A 123 0.81 -3.85 19.00
C ARG A 123 -0.06 -4.85 18.21
N ARG A 124 -1.08 -4.38 17.48
CA ARG A 124 -2.07 -5.25 16.80
C ARG A 124 -1.44 -6.28 15.86
N TYR A 125 -0.43 -5.87 15.10
CA TYR A 125 0.25 -6.73 14.11
C TYR A 125 1.55 -7.35 14.66
N MET A 126 1.87 -7.11 15.93
CA MET A 126 3.10 -7.58 16.55
C MET A 126 3.24 -9.11 16.56
N PRO A 127 2.19 -9.91 16.85
CA PRO A 127 2.29 -11.37 16.77
C PRO A 127 2.64 -11.85 15.35
N GLN A 128 2.03 -11.25 14.32
CA GLN A 128 2.27 -11.60 12.92
C GLN A 128 3.73 -11.30 12.55
N PHE A 129 4.22 -10.09 12.81
CA PHE A 129 5.62 -9.75 12.49
C PHE A 129 6.64 -10.58 13.28
N LYS A 130 6.39 -10.86 14.57
CA LYS A 130 7.26 -11.76 15.35
C LYS A 130 7.32 -13.16 14.74
N TYR A 131 6.17 -13.68 14.29
CA TYR A 131 6.11 -14.95 13.59
C TYR A 131 6.92 -14.90 12.29
N LEU A 132 6.75 -13.86 11.46
CA LEU A 132 7.49 -13.71 10.20
C LEU A 132 9.02 -13.69 10.44
N VAL A 133 9.50 -12.90 11.41
CA VAL A 133 10.93 -12.88 11.79
C VAL A 133 11.41 -14.26 12.25
N THR A 134 10.59 -14.97 13.04
CA THR A 134 10.92 -16.32 13.52
C THR A 134 11.01 -17.35 12.38
N VAL A 135 10.19 -17.18 11.35
CA VAL A 135 10.23 -18.00 10.13
C VAL A 135 11.49 -17.71 9.33
N CYS A 136 11.91 -16.44 9.22
CA CYS A 136 13.15 -16.07 8.53
C CYS A 136 14.37 -16.77 9.13
N HIS A 137 14.47 -16.92 10.46
CA HIS A 137 15.66 -17.53 11.08
C HIS A 137 15.87 -19.02 10.82
N ARG A 138 14.93 -19.74 10.18
CA ARG A 138 15.09 -21.17 9.86
C ARG A 138 14.61 -21.47 8.44
N ARG A 139 15.55 -21.87 7.56
CA ARG A 139 15.27 -22.23 6.17
C ARG A 139 14.12 -23.24 5.99
N SER A 140 14.07 -24.28 6.82
CA SER A 140 13.00 -25.29 6.80
C SER A 140 11.62 -24.70 7.15
N ARG A 141 11.56 -23.72 8.05
CA ARG A 141 10.31 -22.99 8.37
C ARG A 141 9.91 -22.07 7.22
N LEU A 142 10.87 -21.39 6.59
CA LEU A 142 10.62 -20.54 5.43
C LEU A 142 10.05 -21.35 4.25
N ILE A 143 10.59 -22.55 3.97
CA ILE A 143 10.06 -23.43 2.93
C ILE A 143 8.60 -23.83 3.23
N LYS A 144 8.32 -24.26 4.47
CA LYS A 144 6.95 -24.58 4.90
C LYS A 144 6.01 -23.38 4.79
N PHE A 145 6.49 -22.20 5.17
CA PHE A 145 5.75 -20.95 5.05
C PHE A 145 5.40 -20.64 3.59
N LYS A 146 6.34 -20.77 2.65
CA LYS A 146 6.09 -20.54 1.21
C LYS A 146 4.96 -21.42 0.69
N MET A 147 4.91 -22.68 1.11
CA MET A 147 3.88 -23.63 0.68
C MET A 147 2.49 -23.33 1.25
N SER A 148 2.39 -22.72 2.43
CA SER A 148 1.11 -22.51 3.13
C SER A 148 0.60 -21.06 3.11
N SER A 149 1.43 -20.09 2.71
CA SER A 149 1.11 -18.66 2.84
C SER A 149 0.40 -18.04 1.64
N GLY A 150 0.21 -18.79 0.56
CA GLY A 150 -0.51 -18.30 -0.63
C GLY A 150 -1.94 -17.86 -0.31
N PHE A 151 -2.70 -18.70 0.40
CA PHE A 151 -4.07 -18.37 0.80
C PHE A 151 -4.14 -17.19 1.80
N PRO A 152 -3.35 -17.16 2.89
CA PRO A 152 -3.26 -16.00 3.76
C PRO A 152 -2.91 -14.70 3.03
N LEU A 153 -1.94 -14.73 2.11
CA LEU A 153 -1.56 -13.55 1.34
C LEU A 153 -2.72 -13.08 0.45
N ALA A 154 -3.39 -13.98 -0.27
CA ALA A 154 -4.56 -13.65 -1.08
C ALA A 154 -5.66 -12.95 -0.26
N ASN A 155 -5.93 -13.43 0.96
CA ASN A 155 -6.90 -12.81 1.86
C ASN A 155 -6.49 -11.40 2.33
N ILE A 156 -5.20 -11.21 2.62
CA ILE A 156 -4.66 -9.89 2.97
C ILE A 156 -4.81 -8.93 1.78
N LEU A 157 -4.48 -9.38 0.57
CA LEU A 157 -4.56 -8.59 -0.65
C LEU A 157 -6.00 -8.24 -1.02
N ASP A 158 -6.95 -9.18 -0.91
CA ASP A 158 -8.38 -8.92 -1.14
C ASP A 158 -8.91 -7.87 -0.14
N LYS A 159 -8.55 -8.02 1.14
CA LYS A 159 -8.92 -7.05 2.18
C LYS A 159 -8.32 -5.68 1.91
N LEU A 160 -7.05 -5.62 1.49
CA LEU A 160 -6.36 -4.39 1.16
C LEU A 160 -7.00 -3.71 -0.05
N LYS A 161 -7.31 -4.47 -1.10
CA LYS A 161 -7.99 -3.99 -2.31
C LYS A 161 -9.36 -3.40 -1.97
N LYS A 162 -10.22 -4.16 -1.30
CA LYS A 162 -11.59 -3.73 -0.95
C LYS A 162 -11.58 -2.47 -0.08
N ARG A 163 -10.85 -2.50 1.04
CA ARG A 163 -10.81 -1.36 1.96
C ARG A 163 -10.07 -0.16 1.39
N GLY A 164 -8.98 -0.42 0.65
CA GLY A 164 -8.20 0.62 -0.01
C GLY A 164 -9.03 1.37 -1.06
N LEU A 165 -9.77 0.65 -1.90
CA LEU A 165 -10.66 1.27 -2.89
C LEU A 165 -11.74 2.11 -2.22
N ASN A 166 -12.41 1.58 -1.19
CA ASN A 166 -13.42 2.34 -0.44
C ASN A 166 -12.84 3.63 0.17
N PHE A 167 -11.65 3.53 0.75
CA PHE A 167 -10.95 4.68 1.32
C PHE A 167 -10.59 5.72 0.25
N VAL A 168 -10.06 5.28 -0.89
CA VAL A 168 -9.66 6.16 -1.99
C VAL A 168 -10.86 6.85 -2.63
N GLU A 169 -11.97 6.13 -2.85
CA GLU A 169 -13.20 6.74 -3.37
C GLU A 169 -13.76 7.80 -2.40
N ALA A 170 -13.73 7.53 -1.09
CA ALA A 170 -14.10 8.51 -0.07
C ALA A 170 -13.15 9.73 -0.06
N LEU A 171 -11.84 9.54 -0.25
CA LEU A 171 -10.88 10.63 -0.37
C LEU A 171 -11.14 11.48 -1.61
N ILE A 172 -11.39 10.86 -2.76
CA ILE A 172 -11.71 11.54 -4.01
C ILE A 172 -12.98 12.38 -3.81
N ALA A 173 -14.02 11.84 -3.18
CA ALA A 173 -15.25 12.59 -2.91
C ALA A 173 -15.04 13.84 -2.04
N VAL A 174 -14.10 13.80 -1.08
CA VAL A 174 -13.82 14.91 -0.15
C VAL A 174 -12.83 15.93 -0.72
N THR A 175 -11.81 15.48 -1.48
CA THR A 175 -10.77 16.36 -2.06
C THR A 175 -11.31 17.28 -3.17
N ILE A 176 -12.56 17.04 -3.59
CA ILE A 176 -13.23 17.66 -4.73
C ILE A 176 -14.29 18.70 -4.29
N ARG A 177 -14.61 18.77 -2.99
CA ARG A 177 -15.45 19.84 -2.43
C ARG A 177 -14.63 21.11 -2.24
#